data_AF-A0A7W0Y367-F1
#
_entry.id   AF-A0A7W0Y367-F1
#
_cell.length_a   1.000
_cell.length_b   1.000
_cell.length_c   1.000
_cell.angle_alpha   90.00
_cell.angle_beta   90.00
_cell.angle_gamma   90.00
#
_symmetry.space_group_name_H-M   'P 1'
#
loop_
_entity.id
_entity.type
_entity.pdbx_description
1 polymer ?
#
loop_
_entity_poly.entity_id
_entity_poly.type
_entity_poly.pdbx_seq_one_letter_code
_entity_poly.pdbx_strand_id
1 'polypeptide(L)'
;MTTNGYVCGECGQRFAQPGYCAQDGQALQPSTDPLIGTEVGSYRLAKCIGIGGMGHVYMAVQPRIGSRVAVKVLSDQCARNPELLERFFAEARAVNLIRHENIVSVIDMAQLADGRPYIVMEFIEGQTLGAIVRRGAAPLGGVVRALGEVLSA
;
A
#
# COMPACT_ATOMS: atom_id res chain seq x y z
N MET A 1 25.00 0.87 -5.00
CA MET A 1 24.99 2.30 -5.39
C MET A 1 23.54 2.72 -5.51
N THR A 2 23.01 3.34 -4.46
CA THR A 2 21.62 3.84 -4.42
C THR A 2 21.53 5.04 -5.34
N THR A 3 20.94 4.87 -6.51
CA THR A 3 20.66 6.00 -7.40
C THR A 3 19.55 6.82 -6.74
N ASN A 4 19.95 7.85 -5.99
CA ASN A 4 19.05 8.87 -5.45
C ASN A 4 18.33 9.51 -6.64
N GLY A 5 17.08 9.12 -6.84
CA GLY A 5 16.20 9.67 -7.86
C GLY A 5 15.04 10.40 -7.20
N TYR A 6 14.33 11.18 -8.01
CA TYR A 6 13.12 11.85 -7.60
C TYR A 6 11.91 11.10 -8.13
N VAL A 7 10.83 11.06 -7.38
CA VAL A 7 9.62 10.32 -7.73
C VAL A 7 8.39 11.19 -7.49
N CYS A 8 7.39 11.06 -8.36
CA CYS A 8 6.09 11.65 -8.08
C CYS A 8 5.31 10.75 -7.11
N GLY A 9 4.83 11.31 -6.00
CA GLY A 9 4.06 10.57 -5.00
C GLY A 9 2.62 10.23 -5.42
N GLU A 10 2.15 10.77 -6.54
CA GLU A 10 0.82 10.50 -7.09
C GLU A 10 0.91 9.51 -8.26
N CYS A 11 1.65 9.79 -9.34
CA CYS A 11 1.74 8.87 -10.48
C CYS A 11 2.86 7.81 -10.39
N GLY A 12 3.79 7.95 -9.44
CA GLY A 12 4.93 7.05 -9.25
C GLY A 12 6.06 7.17 -10.28
N GLN A 13 5.99 8.10 -11.23
CA GLN A 13 7.04 8.25 -12.24
C GLN A 13 8.38 8.70 -11.62
N ARG A 14 9.50 8.15 -12.11
CA ARG A 14 10.86 8.50 -11.68
C ARG A 14 11.47 9.58 -12.57
N PHE A 15 12.29 10.42 -11.96
CA PHE A 15 12.98 11.55 -12.56
C PHE A 15 14.42 11.63 -12.06
N ALA A 16 15.33 12.08 -12.92
CA ALA A 16 16.74 12.24 -12.58
C ALA A 16 17.05 13.51 -11.76
N GLN A 17 16.17 14.52 -11.84
CA GLN A 17 16.37 15.83 -11.24
C GLN A 17 15.16 16.25 -10.40
N PRO A 18 15.34 17.12 -9.40
CA PRO A 18 14.23 17.71 -8.66
C PRO A 18 13.36 18.57 -9.58
N GLY A 19 12.13 18.83 -9.17
CA GLY A 19 11.21 19.67 -9.93
C GLY A 19 9.76 19.25 -9.72
N TYR A 20 8.97 19.35 -10.78
CA TYR A 20 7.55 19.00 -10.79
C TYR A 20 7.29 17.89 -11.80
N CYS A 21 6.32 17.02 -11.48
CA CYS A 21 5.92 15.95 -12.37
C CYS A 21 5.27 16.51 -13.65
N ALA A 22 5.69 16.01 -14.81
CA ALA A 22 5.12 16.41 -16.09
C ALA A 22 3.66 15.95 -16.30
N GLN A 23 3.19 14.97 -15.51
CA GLN A 23 1.86 14.39 -15.66
C GLN A 23 0.80 15.09 -14.79
N ASP A 24 1.13 15.44 -13.55
CA ASP A 24 0.18 15.95 -12.56
C ASP A 24 0.63 17.24 -11.86
N GLY A 25 1.82 17.76 -12.19
CA GLY A 25 2.35 19.00 -11.62
C GLY A 25 2.78 18.90 -10.15
N GLN A 26 2.78 17.71 -9.54
CA GLN A 26 3.19 17.56 -8.14
C GLN A 26 4.69 17.73 -7.95
N ALA A 27 5.08 18.28 -6.79
CA ALA A 27 6.48 18.42 -6.41
C ALA A 27 7.12 17.03 -6.23
N LEU A 28 8.19 16.77 -6.96
CA LEU A 28 8.90 15.50 -6.90
C LEU A 28 9.60 15.34 -5.55
N GLN A 29 9.53 14.13 -4.99
CA GLN A 29 10.15 13.80 -3.72
C GLN A 29 11.38 12.93 -3.95
N PRO A 30 12.48 13.13 -3.20
CA PRO A 30 13.58 12.17 -3.21
C PRO A 30 13.09 10.83 -2.63
N SER A 31 13.46 9.73 -3.26
CA SER A 31 13.17 8.39 -2.73
C SER A 31 14.42 7.51 -2.76
N THR A 32 14.66 6.83 -1.64
CA THR A 32 15.68 5.79 -1.50
C THR A 32 15.10 4.39 -1.52
N ASP A 33 13.77 4.25 -1.54
CA ASP A 33 13.11 2.96 -1.62
C ASP A 33 13.24 2.43 -3.07
N PRO A 34 13.91 1.28 -3.28
CA PRO A 34 14.14 0.75 -4.62
C PRO A 34 12.87 0.34 -5.35
N LEU A 35 11.78 0.07 -4.62
CA LEU A 35 10.49 -0.34 -5.18
C LEU A 35 9.67 0.85 -5.68
N ILE A 36 9.89 2.06 -5.15
CA ILE A 36 9.12 3.22 -5.60
C ILE A 36 9.48 3.56 -7.06
N GLY A 37 8.45 3.66 -7.88
CA GLY A 37 8.49 3.87 -9.32
C GLY A 37 8.76 2.63 -10.16
N THR A 38 8.83 1.44 -9.56
CA THR A 38 8.81 0.18 -10.32
C THR A 38 7.39 -0.26 -10.62
N GLU A 39 7.24 -1.12 -11.63
CA GLU A 39 5.96 -1.71 -12.01
C GLU A 39 5.80 -3.09 -11.36
N VAL A 40 4.60 -3.35 -10.83
CA VAL A 40 4.15 -4.61 -10.25
C VAL A 40 2.83 -5.01 -10.92
N GLY A 41 2.88 -6.03 -11.77
CA GLY A 41 1.77 -6.32 -12.68
C GLY A 41 1.42 -5.11 -13.54
N SER A 42 0.18 -4.63 -13.46
CA SER A 42 -0.30 -3.45 -14.21
C SER A 42 -0.17 -2.12 -13.46
N TYR A 43 0.42 -2.12 -12.27
CA TYR A 43 0.45 -0.97 -11.36
C TYR A 43 1.87 -0.45 -11.16
N ARG A 44 2.03 0.86 -11.00
CA ARG A 44 3.28 1.49 -10.62
C ARG A 44 3.25 1.92 -9.16
N LEU A 45 4.24 1.52 -8.38
CA LEU A 45 4.33 1.89 -6.96
C LEU A 45 4.68 3.38 -6.85
N ALA A 46 3.81 4.17 -6.22
CA ALA A 46 3.96 5.63 -6.16
C ALA A 46 4.55 6.13 -4.84
N LYS A 47 4.08 5.60 -3.70
CA LYS A 47 4.61 5.96 -2.37
C LYS A 47 4.37 4.86 -1.35
N CYS A 48 5.25 4.76 -0.36
CA CYS A 48 5.01 3.92 0.82
C CYS A 48 3.98 4.61 1.73
N ILE A 49 2.89 3.91 2.07
CA ILE A 49 1.79 4.42 2.89
C ILE A 49 1.69 3.73 4.25
N GLY A 50 2.42 2.64 4.46
CA GLY A 50 2.45 1.94 5.73
C GLY A 50 3.62 0.98 5.85
N ILE A 51 4.16 0.86 7.06
CA ILE A 51 5.20 -0.11 7.41
C ILE A 51 4.66 -0.91 8.58
N GLY A 52 4.61 -2.23 8.43
CA GLY A 52 4.19 -3.15 9.47
C GLY A 52 5.23 -4.25 9.69
N GLY A 53 4.98 -5.14 10.64
CA GLY A 53 5.94 -6.20 10.99
C GLY A 53 6.27 -7.16 9.83
N MET A 54 5.33 -7.38 8.91
CA MET A 54 5.53 -8.32 7.80
C MET A 54 6.15 -7.70 6.55
N GLY A 55 6.10 -6.37 6.41
CA GLY A 55 6.50 -5.69 5.19
C GLY A 55 5.91 -4.30 5.04
N HIS A 56 5.93 -3.82 3.80
CA HIS A 56 5.54 -2.45 3.45
C HIS A 56 4.25 -2.46 2.64
N VAL A 57 3.45 -1.42 2.80
CA VAL A 57 2.25 -1.16 1.99
C VAL A 57 2.51 0.09 1.17
N TYR A 58 2.32 -0.03 -0.13
CA TYR A 58 2.50 1.04 -1.09
C TYR A 58 1.16 1.46 -1.68
N MET A 59 0.96 2.76 -1.91
CA MET A 59 -0.03 3.19 -2.88
C MET A 59 0.56 3.03 -4.27
N ALA A 60 -0.20 2.41 -5.17
CA ALA A 60 0.19 2.19 -6.55
C ALA A 60 -0.91 2.66 -7.49
N VAL A 61 -0.52 3.03 -8.70
CA VAL A 61 -1.43 3.59 -9.71
C VAL A 61 -1.37 2.77 -10.97
N GLN A 62 -2.53 2.47 -11.56
CA GLN A 62 -2.59 1.92 -12.91
C GLN A 62 -2.35 3.05 -13.93
N PRO A 63 -1.22 3.08 -14.66
CA PRO A 63 -0.83 4.26 -15.43
C PRO A 63 -1.81 4.64 -16.56
N ARG A 64 -2.60 3.68 -17.05
CA ARG A 64 -3.54 3.89 -18.17
C ARG A 64 -4.80 4.64 -17.79
N ILE A 65 -5.33 4.38 -16.59
CA ILE A 65 -6.65 4.89 -16.17
C ILE A 65 -6.60 5.69 -14.87
N GLY A 66 -5.45 5.70 -14.18
CA GLY A 66 -5.24 6.47 -12.95
C GLY A 66 -5.91 5.87 -11.71
N SER A 67 -6.46 4.66 -11.79
CA SER A 67 -7.01 3.95 -10.63
C SER A 67 -5.91 3.68 -9.60
N ARG A 68 -6.25 3.79 -8.32
CA ARG A 68 -5.33 3.62 -7.20
C ARG A 68 -5.62 2.31 -6.48
N VAL A 69 -4.55 1.60 -6.10
CA VAL A 69 -4.59 0.35 -5.33
C VAL A 69 -3.56 0.43 -4.20
N ALA A 70 -3.77 -0.36 -3.16
CA ALA A 70 -2.75 -0.61 -2.15
C ALA A 70 -2.03 -1.92 -2.48
N VAL A 71 -0.71 -1.94 -2.35
CA VAL A 71 0.12 -3.12 -2.59
C VAL A 71 0.93 -3.42 -1.34
N LYS A 72 0.60 -4.52 -0.65
CA LYS A 72 1.38 -5.01 0.50
C LYS A 72 2.46 -5.95 -0.03
N VAL A 73 3.72 -5.56 0.11
CA VAL A 73 4.89 -6.34 -0.27
C VAL A 73 5.53 -6.91 0.99
N LEU A 74 5.76 -8.22 1.00
CA LEU A 74 6.42 -8.88 2.12
C LEU A 74 7.91 -8.49 2.19
N SER A 75 8.43 -8.32 3.40
CA SER A 75 9.87 -8.15 3.59
C SER A 75 10.62 -9.44 3.24
N ASP A 76 11.88 -9.33 2.81
CA ASP A 76 12.72 -10.49 2.48
C ASP A 76 12.85 -11.45 3.68
N GLN A 77 13.00 -10.90 4.90
CA GLN A 77 13.07 -11.69 6.13
C GLN A 77 11.78 -12.50 6.37
N CYS A 78 10.61 -11.88 6.15
CA CYS A 78 9.33 -12.56 6.33
C CYS A 78 9.05 -13.57 5.21
N ALA A 79 9.46 -13.28 3.97
CA ALA A 79 9.29 -14.18 2.84
C ALA A 79 10.08 -15.50 2.98
N ARG A 80 11.20 -15.47 3.71
CA ARG A 80 12.01 -16.66 4.01
C ARG A 80 11.52 -17.47 5.21
N ASN A 81 10.56 -16.95 5.98
CA ASN A 81 9.96 -17.67 7.09
C ASN A 81 8.65 -18.33 6.61
N PRO A 82 8.59 -19.68 6.54
CA PRO A 82 7.40 -20.39 6.06
C PRO A 82 6.13 -20.06 6.83
N GLU A 83 6.20 -19.85 8.14
CA GLU A 83 5.05 -19.54 8.99
C GLU A 83 4.48 -18.15 8.68
N LEU A 84 5.36 -17.15 8.52
CA LEU A 84 4.94 -15.79 8.18
C LEU A 84 4.42 -15.69 6.74
N LEU A 85 5.03 -16.46 5.83
CA LEU A 85 4.56 -16.60 4.47
C LEU A 85 3.17 -17.24 4.40
N GLU A 86 2.94 -18.30 5.17
CA GLU A 86 1.64 -18.95 5.26
C GLU A 86 0.57 -18.01 5.84
N ARG A 87 0.91 -17.27 6.89
CA ARG A 87 0.03 -16.23 7.46
C ARG A 87 -0.33 -15.16 6.45
N PHE A 88 0.63 -14.70 5.66
CA PHE A 88 0.39 -13.71 4.61
C PHE A 88 -0.63 -14.21 3.58
N PHE A 89 -0.49 -15.45 3.12
CA PHE A 89 -1.45 -16.05 2.20
C PHE A 89 -2.80 -16.35 2.86
N ALA A 90 -2.81 -16.73 4.14
CA ALA A 90 -4.04 -16.97 4.89
C ALA A 90 -4.85 -15.67 5.05
N GLU A 91 -4.21 -14.54 5.35
CA GLU A 91 -4.86 -13.22 5.40
C GLU A 91 -5.57 -12.91 4.08
N ALA A 92 -4.88 -13.05 2.95
CA ALA A 92 -5.47 -12.78 1.64
C ALA A 92 -6.63 -13.71 1.30
N ARG A 93 -6.51 -15.01 1.61
CA ARG A 93 -7.59 -15.99 1.37
C ARG A 93 -8.81 -15.69 2.24
N ALA A 94 -8.61 -15.37 3.51
CA ALA A 94 -9.69 -15.04 4.42
C ALA A 94 -10.48 -13.82 3.91
N VAL A 95 -9.77 -12.78 3.46
CA VAL A 95 -10.39 -11.58 2.90
C VAL A 95 -11.14 -11.87 1.59
N ASN A 96 -10.63 -12.74 0.70
CA ASN A 96 -11.32 -13.08 -0.54
C ASN A 96 -12.64 -13.88 -0.30
N LEU A 97 -12.69 -14.67 0.78
CA LEU A 97 -13.90 -15.42 1.15
C LEU A 97 -15.02 -14.53 1.69
N ILE A 98 -14.69 -13.34 2.21
CA ILE A 98 -15.65 -12.44 2.85
C ILE A 98 -15.83 -11.19 1.98
N ARG A 99 -17.03 -11.00 1.42
CA ARG A 99 -17.39 -9.78 0.69
C ARG A 99 -18.28 -8.92 1.57
N HIS A 100 -17.71 -7.85 2.13
CA HIS A 100 -18.43 -6.91 2.99
C HIS A 100 -17.95 -5.48 2.74
N GLU A 101 -18.85 -4.49 2.87
CA GLU A 101 -18.52 -3.07 2.62
C GLU A 101 -17.45 -2.51 3.56
N ASN A 102 -17.32 -3.11 4.75
CA ASN A 102 -16.33 -2.72 5.78
C ASN A 102 -15.04 -3.56 5.75
N ILE A 103 -14.84 -4.41 4.72
CA ILE A 103 -13.65 -5.24 4.54
C ILE A 103 -13.00 -4.91 3.20
N VAL A 104 -11.70 -4.61 3.23
CA VAL A 104 -10.93 -4.26 2.02
C VAL A 104 -10.96 -5.42 1.04
N SER A 105 -11.18 -5.15 -0.25
CA SER A 105 -11.18 -6.21 -1.26
C SER A 105 -9.76 -6.54 -1.74
N VAL A 106 -9.42 -7.82 -1.82
CA VAL A 106 -8.21 -8.31 -2.51
C VAL A 106 -8.49 -8.42 -4.00
N ILE A 107 -7.63 -7.80 -4.81
CA ILE A 107 -7.74 -7.75 -6.27
C ILE A 107 -6.90 -8.84 -6.92
N ASP A 108 -5.64 -8.98 -6.48
CA ASP A 108 -4.68 -9.91 -7.07
C ASP A 108 -3.55 -10.26 -6.09
N MET A 109 -2.80 -11.32 -6.40
CA MET A 109 -1.63 -11.74 -5.65
C MET A 109 -0.60 -12.35 -6.59
N ALA A 110 0.66 -11.92 -6.44
CA ALA A 110 1.76 -12.42 -7.24
C ALA A 110 3.09 -12.27 -6.50
N GLN A 111 4.20 -12.41 -7.23
CA GLN A 111 5.55 -12.27 -6.72
C GLN A 111 6.31 -11.19 -7.50
N LEU A 112 7.15 -10.45 -6.80
CA LEU A 112 8.13 -9.55 -7.41
C LEU A 112 9.19 -10.36 -8.18
N ALA A 113 9.96 -9.67 -9.02
CA ALA A 113 11.08 -10.28 -9.74
C ALA A 113 12.16 -10.85 -8.80
N ASP A 114 12.25 -10.35 -7.55
CA ASP A 114 13.15 -10.86 -6.51
C ASP A 114 12.53 -12.00 -5.67
N GLY A 115 11.34 -12.49 -6.04
CA GLY A 115 10.64 -13.60 -5.40
C GLY A 115 9.78 -13.22 -4.21
N ARG A 116 9.82 -11.96 -3.73
CA ARG A 116 8.99 -11.55 -2.60
C ARG A 116 7.51 -11.49 -3.00
N PRO A 117 6.61 -12.10 -2.22
CA PRO A 117 5.19 -12.08 -2.52
C PRO A 117 4.57 -10.71 -2.23
N TYR A 118 3.54 -10.36 -2.99
CA TYR A 118 2.75 -9.17 -2.77
C TYR A 118 1.25 -9.43 -3.00
N ILE A 119 0.42 -8.62 -2.35
CA ILE A 119 -1.04 -8.60 -2.52
C ILE A 119 -1.42 -7.22 -3.03
N VAL A 120 -2.24 -7.19 -4.08
CA VAL A 120 -2.93 -6.00 -4.57
C VAL A 120 -4.32 -5.97 -3.96
N MET A 121 -4.67 -4.86 -3.33
CA MET A 121 -5.95 -4.66 -2.66
C MET A 121 -6.50 -3.25 -2.94
N GLU A 122 -7.77 -3.06 -2.64
CA GLU A 122 -8.40 -1.75 -2.72
C GLU A 122 -7.62 -0.70 -1.92
N PHE A 123 -7.49 0.50 -2.50
CA PHE A 123 -6.91 1.64 -1.80
C PHE A 123 -8.01 2.40 -1.07
N ILE A 124 -7.91 2.44 0.25
CA ILE A 124 -8.84 3.22 1.09
C ILE A 124 -8.27 4.61 1.34
N GLU A 125 -8.99 5.62 0.87
CA GLU A 125 -8.70 7.01 1.22
C GLU A 125 -9.17 7.29 2.65
N GLY A 126 -8.23 7.61 3.53
CA GLY A 126 -8.57 7.91 4.92
C GLY A 126 -7.38 7.85 5.86
N GLN A 127 -7.69 7.76 7.15
CA GLN A 127 -6.69 7.66 8.21
C GLN A 127 -6.92 6.39 9.01
N THR A 128 -5.82 5.77 9.46
CA THR A 128 -5.93 4.65 10.39
C THR A 128 -6.47 5.14 11.72
N LEU A 129 -7.27 4.31 12.41
CA LEU A 129 -7.77 4.63 13.75
C LEU A 129 -6.62 4.98 14.71
N GLY A 130 -5.49 4.28 14.62
CA GLY A 130 -4.29 4.60 15.40
C GLY A 130 -3.72 6.01 15.12
N ALA A 131 -3.80 6.51 13.89
CA ALA A 131 -3.40 7.88 13.58
C ALA A 131 -4.36 8.91 14.17
N ILE A 132 -5.67 8.61 14.17
CA ILE A 132 -6.69 9.45 14.80
C ILE A 132 -6.45 9.53 16.32
N VAL A 133 -6.30 8.38 16.98
CA VAL A 133 -6.07 8.29 18.43
C VAL A 133 -4.79 9.01 18.87
N ARG A 134 -3.72 8.95 18.06
CA ARG A 134 -2.47 9.67 18.36
C ARG A 134 -2.61 11.20 18.31
N ARG A 135 -3.58 11.73 17.57
CA ARG A 135 -3.85 13.18 17.49
C ARG A 135 -4.65 13.70 18.68
N GLY A 136 -5.17 12.81 19.53
CA GLY A 136 -5.98 13.14 20.70
C GLY A 136 -7.17 12.19 20.84
N ALA A 137 -7.96 12.40 21.90
CA ALA A 137 -9.18 11.62 22.10
C ALA A 137 -10.15 11.84 20.92
N ALA A 138 -10.49 10.75 20.23
CA ALA A 138 -11.54 10.79 19.23
C ALA A 138 -12.90 11.05 19.92
N PRO A 139 -13.82 11.83 19.32
CA PRO A 139 -15.16 11.98 19.86
C PRO A 139 -15.84 10.62 20.03
N LEU A 140 -16.48 10.38 21.19
CA LEU A 140 -17.08 9.09 21.54
C LEU A 140 -18.03 8.58 20.45
N GLY A 141 -18.84 9.44 19.84
CA GLY A 141 -19.72 9.07 18.74
C GLY A 141 -18.97 8.54 17.51
N GLY A 142 -17.80 9.11 17.20
CA GLY A 142 -16.93 8.62 16.13
C GLY A 142 -16.34 7.25 16.45
N VAL A 143 -15.97 7.01 17.71
CA VAL A 143 -15.49 5.69 18.18
C VAL A 143 -16.59 4.64 18.11
N VAL A 144 -17.80 4.96 18.60
CA VAL A 144 -18.95 4.05 18.58
C VAL A 144 -19.34 3.70 17.14
N ARG A 145 -19.35 4.68 16.23
CA ARG A 145 -19.59 4.42 14.80
C ARG A 145 -18.55 3.47 14.21
N ALA A 146 -17.26 3.77 14.41
CA ALA A 146 -16.19 2.94 13.89
C ALA A 146 -16.24 1.50 14.45
N LEU A 147 -16.59 1.34 15.73
CA LEU A 147 -16.80 0.03 16.32
C LEU A 147 -18.01 -0.69 15.70
N GLY A 148 -19.12 0.02 15.45
CA GLY A 148 -20.28 -0.55 14.76
C GLY A 148 -19.93 -1.05 13.36
N GLU A 149 -19.16 -0.28 12.60
CA GLU A 149 -18.66 -0.65 11.27
C GLU A 149 -17.78 -1.91 11.34
N VAL A 150 -16.83 -1.96 12.28
CA VAL A 150 -15.95 -3.13 12.49
C VAL A 150 -16.72 -4.36 12.94
N LEU A 151 -17.74 -4.20 13.80
CA LEU A 151 -18.54 -5.33 14.31
C LEU A 151 -19.55 -5.87 13.29
N SER A 152 -19.90 -5.06 12.27
CA SER A 152 -20.76 -5.49 11.18
C SER A 152 -20.04 -6.29 10.09
N ALA A 153 -18.70 -6.22 10.08
CA ALA A 153 -17.83 -6.91 9.14
C ALA A 153 -17.73 -8.42 9.47
#